data_AF-A0A521Y4U9-F1
#
_entry.id   AF-A0A521Y4U9-F1
#
_cell.length_a   1.000
_cell.length_b   1.000
_cell.length_c   1.000
_cell.angle_alpha   90.00
_cell.angle_beta   90.00
_cell.angle_gamma   90.00
#
_symmetry.space_group_name_H-M   'P 1'
#
loop_
_entity.id
_entity.type
_entity.pdbx_description
1 polymer ?
#
loop_
_entity_poly.entity_id
_entity_poly.type
_entity_poly.pdbx_seq_one_letter_code
_entity_poly.pdbx_strand_id
1 'polypeptide(L)'
;MNDGLSDDQHVLVLGASGYVGSHLVPRLIERGFRVRASARDAEVLEARGWDCEAVAADALRPETLAPALEGIDVAYYLVHSMAAGRDFAERDRRAAD
;
A
#
# COMPACT_ATOMS: atom_id res chain seq x y z
N MET A 1 -24.83 -1.04 -4.52
CA MET A 1 -23.91 -1.02 -5.67
C MET A 1 -22.70 -1.79 -5.18
N ASN A 2 -22.55 -3.06 -5.58
CA ASN A 2 -21.54 -3.97 -5.05
C ASN A 2 -20.39 -4.00 -6.06
N ASP A 3 -19.29 -3.33 -5.75
CA ASP A 3 -18.12 -3.08 -6.61
C ASP A 3 -17.29 -4.34 -6.96
N GLY A 4 -17.88 -5.54 -6.87
CA GLY A 4 -17.25 -6.79 -7.31
C GLY A 4 -16.13 -7.29 -6.38
N LEU A 5 -15.87 -6.59 -5.28
CA LEU A 5 -14.93 -7.00 -4.25
C LEU A 5 -15.69 -7.64 -3.08
N SER A 6 -15.37 -8.89 -2.74
CA SER A 6 -15.95 -9.58 -1.59
C SER A 6 -15.09 -9.32 -0.35
N ASP A 7 -15.71 -9.12 0.81
CA ASP A 7 -15.01 -8.77 2.05
C ASP A 7 -13.95 -9.83 2.49
N ASP A 8 -13.93 -11.05 1.94
CA ASP A 8 -12.90 -12.07 2.24
C ASP A 8 -11.67 -12.03 1.29
N GLN A 9 -11.61 -11.07 0.35
CA GLN A 9 -10.49 -10.98 -0.58
C GLN A 9 -9.18 -10.57 0.10
N HIS A 10 -8.10 -11.19 -0.36
CA HIS A 10 -6.75 -10.92 0.08
C HIS A 10 -6.11 -9.84 -0.80
N VAL A 11 -5.81 -8.70 -0.19
CA VAL A 11 -5.39 -7.48 -0.87
C VAL A 11 -3.95 -7.14 -0.52
N LEU A 12 -3.12 -6.90 -1.54
CA LEU A 12 -1.79 -6.34 -1.38
C LEU A 12 -1.82 -4.82 -1.57
N VAL A 13 -1.21 -4.06 -0.66
CA VAL A 13 -0.92 -2.63 -0.84
C VAL A 13 0.59 -2.42 -0.98
N LEU A 14 1.04 -2.16 -2.20
CA LEU A 14 2.43 -1.80 -2.51
C LEU A 14 2.68 -0.32 -2.25
N GLY A 15 3.64 -0.01 -1.38
CA GLY A 15 3.90 1.36 -0.93
C GLY A 15 3.00 1.78 0.23
N ALA A 16 2.64 0.83 1.10
CA ALA A 16 1.75 1.02 2.24
C ALA A 16 2.27 2.06 3.26
N SER A 17 3.58 2.26 3.35
CA SER A 17 4.17 3.30 4.22
C SER A 17 4.05 4.72 3.67
N GLY A 18 3.66 4.88 2.41
CA GLY A 18 3.48 6.17 1.75
C GLY A 18 2.19 6.89 2.17
N TYR A 19 2.00 8.12 1.65
CA TYR A 19 0.85 8.95 2.00
C TYR A 19 -0.49 8.26 1.71
N VAL A 20 -0.73 7.82 0.48
CA VAL A 20 -1.99 7.14 0.12
C VAL A 20 -2.10 5.80 0.82
N GLY A 21 -1.02 5.01 0.84
CA GLY A 21 -0.99 3.68 1.44
C GLY A 21 -1.37 3.68 2.92
N SER A 22 -0.84 4.64 3.68
CA SER A 22 -1.07 4.72 5.13
C SER A 22 -2.51 5.11 5.51
N HIS A 23 -3.25 5.69 4.58
CA HIS A 23 -4.68 5.97 4.72
C HIS A 23 -5.57 4.86 4.14
N LEU A 24 -5.07 4.15 3.13
CA LEU A 24 -5.81 3.07 2.46
C LEU A 24 -5.85 1.80 3.33
N VAL A 25 -4.72 1.40 3.92
CA VAL A 25 -4.61 0.14 4.67
C VAL A 25 -5.65 0.05 5.81
N PRO A 26 -5.78 1.04 6.72
CA PRO A 26 -6.79 0.97 7.77
C PRO A 26 -8.22 0.86 7.25
N ARG A 27 -8.54 1.57 6.16
CA ARG A 27 -9.88 1.55 5.56
C ARG A 27 -10.23 0.22 4.91
N LEU A 28 -9.24 -0.48 4.35
CA LEU A 28 -9.43 -1.82 3.82
C LEU A 28 -9.68 -2.82 4.96
N ILE A 29 -8.91 -2.73 6.04
CA ILE A 29 -9.12 -3.54 7.25
C ILE A 29 -10.51 -3.28 7.85
N GLU A 30 -10.91 -2.02 7.99
CA GLU A 30 -12.24 -1.63 8.51
C GLU A 30 -13.40 -2.16 7.66
N ARG A 31 -13.15 -2.38 6.35
CA ARG A 31 -14.13 -2.98 5.43
C ARG A 31 -14.13 -4.50 5.47
N GLY A 32 -13.24 -5.14 6.22
CA GLY A 32 -13.18 -6.59 6.39
C GLY A 32 -12.19 -7.31 5.48
N PHE A 33 -11.50 -6.60 4.57
CA PHE A 33 -10.50 -7.21 3.70
C PHE A 33 -9.34 -7.79 4.49
N ARG A 34 -8.80 -8.91 4.02
CA ARG A 34 -7.49 -9.41 4.48
C ARG A 34 -6.43 -8.58 3.79
N VAL A 35 -5.58 -7.90 4.56
CA VAL A 35 -4.60 -6.97 3.99
C VAL A 35 -3.19 -7.51 4.19
N ARG A 36 -2.41 -7.50 3.10
CA ARG A 36 -0.96 -7.54 3.10
C ARG A 36 -0.43 -6.16 2.74
N ALA A 37 0.24 -5.50 3.67
CA ALA A 37 0.88 -4.22 3.47
C ALA A 37 2.35 -4.43 3.11
N SER A 38 2.86 -3.69 2.13
CA SER A 38 4.27 -3.79 1.76
C SER A 38 4.98 -2.45 1.63
N ALA A 39 6.24 -2.45 2.04
CA ALA A 39 7.16 -1.35 1.97
C ALA A 39 8.57 -1.89 1.76
N ARG A 40 9.55 -1.02 1.46
CA ARG A 40 10.96 -1.46 1.36
C ARG A 40 11.50 -1.98 2.69
N ASP A 41 10.96 -1.47 3.78
CA ASP A 41 11.26 -1.86 5.15
C ASP A 41 9.94 -2.23 5.83
N ALA A 42 9.82 -3.51 6.22
CA ALA A 42 8.61 -4.03 6.84
C ALA A 42 8.45 -3.52 8.29
N GLU A 43 9.55 -3.22 8.99
CA GLU A 43 9.50 -2.75 10.39
C GLU A 43 8.72 -1.42 10.49
N VAL A 44 8.79 -0.58 9.45
CA VAL A 44 8.01 0.67 9.35
C VAL A 44 6.50 0.41 9.35
N LEU A 45 6.06 -0.73 8.81
CA LEU A 45 4.66 -1.13 8.79
C LEU A 45 4.25 -1.81 10.10
N GLU A 46 5.10 -2.67 10.65
CA GLU A 46 4.87 -3.30 11.96
C GLU A 46 4.70 -2.25 13.07
N ALA A 47 5.52 -1.19 13.03
CA ALA A 47 5.42 -0.06 13.96
C ALA A 47 4.09 0.71 13.87
N ARG A 48 3.27 0.51 12.83
CA ARG A 48 1.94 1.11 12.71
C ARG A 48 0.89 0.38 13.55
N GLY A 49 1.12 -0.87 13.93
CA GLY A 49 0.17 -1.67 14.72
C GLY A 49 -1.14 -1.97 14.00
N TRP A 50 -1.14 -2.03 12.66
CA TRP A 50 -2.30 -2.44 11.88
C TRP A 50 -2.51 -3.95 11.97
N ASP A 51 -3.77 -4.39 11.94
CA ASP A 51 -4.13 -5.81 11.87
C ASP A 51 -4.01 -6.32 10.42
N CYS A 52 -2.78 -6.43 9.94
CA CYS A 52 -2.45 -6.86 8.59
C CYS A 52 -1.09 -7.54 8.53
N GLU A 53 -0.84 -8.32 7.47
CA GLU A 53 0.49 -8.89 7.21
C GLU A 53 1.43 -7.79 6.68
N ALA A 54 2.56 -7.57 7.34
CA ALA A 54 3.61 -6.65 6.86
C ALA A 54 4.70 -7.43 6.10
N VAL A 55 5.00 -7.02 4.87
CA VAL A 55 6.05 -7.66 4.06
C VAL A 55 7.01 -6.64 3.46
N ALA A 56 8.27 -7.03 3.31
CA ALA A 56 9.26 -6.24 2.60
C ALA A 56 9.15 -6.50 1.09
N ALA A 57 8.92 -5.45 0.30
CA ALA A 57 8.91 -5.51 -1.17
C ALA A 57 9.38 -4.19 -1.78
N ASP A 58 10.12 -4.29 -2.88
CA ASP A 58 10.55 -3.15 -3.68
C ASP A 58 10.04 -3.31 -5.12
N ALA A 59 9.23 -2.35 -5.56
CA ALA A 59 8.69 -2.33 -6.92
C ALA A 59 9.76 -2.21 -8.02
N LEU A 60 10.97 -1.77 -7.68
CA LEU A 60 12.10 -1.73 -8.60
C LEU A 60 12.88 -3.06 -8.65
N ARG A 61 12.53 -4.03 -7.80
CA ARG A 61 13.13 -5.35 -7.71
C ARG A 61 12.06 -6.44 -7.90
N PRO A 62 11.77 -6.83 -9.16
CA PRO A 62 10.73 -7.81 -9.48
C PRO A 62 10.82 -9.12 -8.68
N GLU A 63 12.03 -9.54 -8.33
CA GLU A 63 12.30 -10.72 -7.51
C GLU A 63 11.68 -10.64 -6.10
N THR A 64 11.44 -9.43 -5.58
CA THR A 64 10.79 -9.22 -4.29
C THR A 64 9.25 -9.16 -4.39
N LEU A 65 8.72 -8.98 -5.60
CA LEU A 65 7.28 -8.87 -5.83
C LEU A 65 6.57 -10.21 -5.90
N ALA A 66 7.22 -11.22 -6.49
CA ALA A 66 6.67 -12.57 -6.60
C ALA A 66 6.21 -13.15 -5.25
N PRO A 67 7.03 -13.16 -4.17
CA PRO A 67 6.57 -13.63 -2.87
C PRO A 67 5.49 -12.73 -2.26
N ALA A 68 5.55 -11.40 -2.47
CA ALA A 68 4.55 -10.48 -1.93
C ALA A 68 3.15 -10.68 -2.56
N LEU A 69 3.10 -11.11 -3.82
CA LEU A 69 1.87 -11.35 -4.58
C LEU A 69 1.26 -12.74 -4.37
N GLU A 70 1.94 -13.64 -3.66
CA GLU A 70 1.47 -15.01 -3.49
C GLU A 70 0.15 -15.05 -2.69
N GLY A 71 -0.89 -15.64 -3.30
CA GLY A 71 -2.22 -15.76 -2.70
C GLY A 71 -3.00 -14.45 -2.58
N ILE A 72 -2.63 -13.42 -3.35
CA ILE A 72 -3.30 -12.12 -3.41
C ILE A 72 -4.32 -12.10 -4.55
N ASP A 73 -5.55 -11.66 -4.26
CA ASP A 73 -6.62 -11.48 -5.24
C ASP A 73 -6.50 -10.13 -5.96
N VAL A 74 -6.14 -9.09 -5.21
CA VAL A 74 -6.08 -7.70 -5.70
C VAL A 74 -4.83 -7.00 -5.19
N ALA A 75 -4.10 -6.31 -6.08
CA ALA A 75 -2.92 -5.52 -5.72
C ALA A 75 -3.12 -4.03 -6.03
N TYR A 76 -3.02 -3.19 -5.00
CA TYR A 76 -2.93 -1.74 -5.10
C TYR A 76 -1.48 -1.30 -5.24
N TYR A 77 -1.12 -0.75 -6.39
CA TYR A 77 0.25 -0.31 -6.70
C TYR A 77 0.43 1.20 -6.49
N LEU A 78 0.97 1.62 -5.34
CA LEU A 78 1.09 3.04 -4.94
C LEU A 78 2.53 3.56 -4.97
N VAL A 79 3.49 2.76 -5.42
CA VAL A 79 4.93 3.05 -5.38
C VAL A 79 5.35 4.15 -6.37
N HIS A 80 4.53 4.40 -7.41
CA HIS A 80 4.77 5.43 -8.42
C HIS A 80 4.09 6.78 -8.15
N SER A 81 3.18 6.86 -7.17
CA SER A 81 2.49 8.13 -6.89
C SER A 81 3.44 9.23 -6.36
N MET A 82 4.67 8.88 -5.98
CA MET A 82 5.70 9.82 -5.52
C MET A 82 7.05 9.69 -6.25
N ALA A 83 7.20 8.79 -7.23
CA ALA A 83 8.40 8.81 -8.10
C ALA A 83 8.41 10.06 -9.01
N ALA A 84 7.27 10.73 -9.17
CA ALA A 84 7.15 12.10 -9.69
C ALA A 84 7.34 13.20 -8.60
N GLY A 85 7.82 12.84 -7.40
CA GLY A 85 7.48 13.52 -6.16
C GLY A 85 8.61 13.92 -5.21
N ARG A 86 9.88 14.02 -5.66
CA ARG A 86 10.82 14.90 -4.92
C ARG A 86 10.38 16.38 -4.92
N ASP A 87 9.35 16.73 -5.71
CA ASP A 87 8.79 18.09 -5.83
C ASP A 87 7.30 18.21 -5.42
N PHE A 88 6.60 17.14 -5.03
CA PHE A 88 5.13 17.21 -4.87
C PHE A 88 4.71 18.01 -3.62
N ALA A 89 5.39 17.83 -2.48
CA ALA A 89 5.13 18.60 -1.26
C ALA A 89 5.53 20.09 -1.35
N GLU A 90 6.34 20.44 -2.35
CA GLU A 90 6.71 21.82 -2.66
C GLU A 90 5.78 22.44 -3.71
N ARG A 91 5.34 21.66 -4.71
CA ARG A 91 4.34 22.07 -5.71
C ARG A 91 2.94 22.25 -5.12
N ASP A 92 2.51 21.40 -4.20
CA ASP A 92 1.22 21.54 -3.52
C ASP A 92 1.16 22.84 -2.70
N ARG A 93 2.26 23.17 -2.00
CA ARG A 93 2.40 24.46 -1.30
C ARG A 93 2.40 25.66 -2.23
N ARG A 94 2.99 25.55 -3.42
CA ARG A 94 3.01 26.63 -4.43
C ARG A 94 1.71 26.76 -5.21
N ALA A 95 0.86 25.73 -5.24
CA ALA A 95 -0.43 25.76 -5.90
C ALA A 95 -1.56 26.29 -5.00
N ALA A 96 -1.26 26.52 -3.71
CA ALA A 96 -2.18 27.10 -2.73
C ALA A 96 -2.07 28.64 -2.62
N ASP A 97 -1.23 29.28 -3.43
CA ASP A 97 -1.13 30.74 -3.62
C ASP A 97 -1.75 31.17 -4.96
#